data_AF-A0A538BLP4-F1
#
_entry.id   AF-A0A538BLP4-F1
#
_cell.length_a   1.000
_cell.length_b   1.000
_cell.length_c   1.000
_cell.angle_alpha   90.00
_cell.angle_beta   90.00
_cell.angle_gamma   90.00
#
_symmetry.space_group_name_H-M   'P 1'
#
loop_
_entity.id
_entity.type
_entity.pdbx_description
1 polymer ?
#
loop_
_entity_poly.entity_id
_entity_poly.type
_entity_poly.pdbx_seq_one_letter_code
_entity_poly.pdbx_strand_id
1 'polypeptide(L)'
;MTDIVQVEAARIPDRDRLLQELREAGLQARPVDEVGIDVPYTEDEASASDEVFAHVERLIMSIGAPFVPIKHEGVIYIRPPLS
;
A
#
# COMPACT_ATOMS: atom_id res chain seq x y z
N MET A 1 7.33 14.74 -14.49
CA MET A 1 6.52 13.52 -14.68
C MET A 1 6.11 13.08 -13.29
N THR A 2 4.85 12.73 -13.10
CA THR A 2 4.34 12.25 -11.80
C THR A 2 4.09 10.77 -12.00
N ASP A 3 4.93 9.95 -11.39
CA ASP A 3 4.78 8.50 -11.42
C ASP A 3 3.95 8.04 -10.22
N ILE A 4 3.31 6.88 -10.36
CA ILE A 4 2.29 6.38 -9.44
C ILE A 4 2.71 5.00 -8.94
N VAL A 5 2.81 4.83 -7.62
CA VAL A 5 2.91 3.50 -7.00
C VAL A 5 1.50 2.97 -6.83
N GLN A 6 1.18 1.87 -7.50
CA GLN A 6 -0.10 1.19 -7.31
C GLN A 6 0.01 0.22 -6.12
N VAL A 7 -1.04 0.08 -5.32
CA VAL A 7 -1.09 -0.88 -4.21
C VAL A 7 -2.32 -1.74 -4.39
N GLU A 8 -2.17 -3.05 -4.55
CA GLU A 8 -3.28 -3.96 -4.81
C GLU A 8 -3.41 -4.99 -3.68
N ALA A 9 -4.53 -4.97 -2.97
CA ALA A 9 -4.81 -5.89 -1.89
C ALA A 9 -5.79 -6.99 -2.30
N ALA A 10 -5.62 -8.25 -1.90
CA ALA A 10 -6.70 -9.23 -2.08
C ALA A 10 -7.63 -9.21 -0.84
N ARG A 11 -8.75 -8.48 -0.93
CA ARG A 11 -9.79 -8.36 0.12
C ARG A 11 -9.23 -8.10 1.53
N ILE A 12 -8.68 -6.91 1.75
CA ILE A 12 -8.38 -6.44 3.11
C ILE A 12 -9.67 -5.86 3.71
N PRO A 13 -10.15 -6.33 4.89
CA PRO A 13 -11.32 -5.77 5.58
C PRO A 13 -11.19 -4.28 5.94
N ASP A 14 -9.98 -3.74 5.86
CA ASP A 14 -9.55 -2.42 6.32
C ASP A 14 -8.83 -1.61 5.20
N ARG A 15 -9.21 -1.77 3.93
CA ARG A 15 -8.66 -0.94 2.82
C ARG A 15 -8.75 0.56 3.13
N ASP A 16 -9.87 1.00 3.70
CA ASP A 16 -10.09 2.39 4.09
C ASP A 16 -9.15 2.82 5.23
N ARG A 17 -8.78 1.91 6.14
CA ARG A 17 -7.80 2.17 7.19
C ARG A 17 -6.38 2.29 6.62
N LEU A 18 -5.99 1.43 5.69
CA LEU A 18 -4.72 1.57 4.98
C LEU A 18 -4.66 2.90 4.22
N LEU A 19 -5.73 3.24 3.51
CA LEU A 19 -5.86 4.51 2.80
C LEU A 19 -5.72 5.70 3.76
N GLN A 20 -6.31 5.61 4.96
CA GLN A 20 -6.21 6.64 5.99
C GLN A 20 -4.77 6.78 6.51
N GLU A 21 -4.11 5.68 6.89
CA GLU A 21 -2.72 5.70 7.38
C GLU A 21 -1.76 6.29 6.34
N LEU A 22 -1.94 5.95 5.06
CA LEU A 22 -1.14 6.51 3.97
C LEU A 22 -1.36 8.02 3.86
N ARG A 23 -2.60 8.51 3.98
CA ARG A 23 -2.91 9.95 3.97
C ARG A 23 -2.36 10.67 5.20
N GLU A 24 -2.41 10.03 6.37
CA GLU A 24 -1.83 10.58 7.61
C GLU A 24 -0.31 10.65 7.56
N ALA A 25 0.33 9.75 6.80
CA ALA A 25 1.76 9.83 6.49
C ALA A 25 2.12 10.97 5.51
N GLY A 26 1.13 11.68 4.95
CA GLY A 26 1.34 12.76 3.98
C GLY A 26 1.36 12.29 2.52
N LEU A 27 1.11 11.01 2.28
CA LEU A 27 1.05 10.45 0.94
C LEU A 27 -0.32 10.76 0.30
N GLN A 28 -0.31 11.13 -0.98
CA GLN A 28 -1.53 11.51 -1.72
C GLN A 28 -2.36 10.29 -2.16
N ALA A 29 -2.55 9.32 -1.27
CA ALA A 29 -3.18 8.03 -1.55
C ALA A 29 -4.66 8.16 -1.96
N ARG A 30 -5.04 7.42 -3.01
CA ARG A 30 -6.39 7.41 -3.59
C ARG A 30 -6.88 5.98 -3.81
N PRO A 31 -8.13 5.67 -3.45
CA PRO A 31 -8.69 4.38 -3.83
C PRO A 31 -8.94 4.35 -5.34
N VAL A 32 -8.61 3.24 -5.99
CA VAL A 32 -8.77 3.05 -7.44
C VAL A 32 -9.90 2.07 -7.75
N ASP A 33 -9.98 1.00 -6.95
CA ASP A 33 -10.96 -0.08 -7.11
C ASP A 33 -11.50 -0.54 -5.74
N GLU A 34 -12.17 -1.69 -5.68
CA GLU A 34 -12.63 -2.31 -4.45
C GLU A 34 -11.48 -2.58 -3.46
N VAL A 35 -10.27 -2.80 -3.98
CA VAL A 35 -9.11 -3.20 -3.20
C VAL A 35 -7.79 -2.49 -3.54
N GLY A 36 -7.79 -1.65 -4.59
CA GLY A 36 -6.61 -0.92 -5.05
C GLY A 36 -6.46 0.46 -4.41
N ILE A 37 -5.23 0.87 -4.08
CA ILE A 37 -4.85 2.22 -3.62
C ILE A 37 -3.69 2.73 -4.47
N ASP A 38 -3.87 3.85 -5.16
CA ASP A 38 -2.80 4.56 -5.86
C ASP A 38 -2.14 5.57 -4.93
N VAL A 39 -0.82 5.56 -4.89
CA VAL A 39 0.00 6.54 -4.18
C VAL A 39 0.88 7.26 -5.19
N PRO A 40 0.48 8.46 -5.65
CA PRO A 40 1.31 9.27 -6.52
C PRO A 40 2.48 9.84 -5.71
N TYR A 41 3.66 9.83 -6.31
CA TYR A 41 4.88 10.31 -5.67
C TYR A 41 5.60 11.33 -6.55
N THR A 42 6.35 12.22 -5.91
CA THR A 42 7.10 13.30 -6.59
C THR A 42 8.61 13.09 -6.58
N GLU A 43 9.07 12.05 -5.89
CA GLU A 43 10.47 11.71 -5.66
C GLU A 43 10.87 10.45 -6.46
N ASP A 44 12.06 9.89 -6.27
CA ASP A 44 12.44 8.64 -6.94
C ASP A 44 11.53 7.47 -6.54
N GLU A 45 11.10 6.67 -7.53
CA GLU A 45 10.20 5.51 -7.36
C GLU A 45 10.65 4.59 -6.22
N ALA A 46 11.95 4.31 -6.17
CA ALA A 46 12.53 3.37 -5.21
C ALA A 46 12.33 3.83 -3.76
N SER A 47 12.54 5.12 -3.49
CA SER A 47 12.39 5.69 -2.14
C SER A 47 10.92 5.81 -1.74
N ALA A 48 10.06 6.27 -2.66
CA ALA A 48 8.63 6.38 -2.40
C ALA A 48 8.01 5.00 -2.12
N SER A 49 8.36 3.98 -2.90
CA SER A 49 7.87 2.62 -2.71
C SER A 49 8.40 1.96 -1.43
N ASP A 50 9.63 2.26 -0.99
CA ASP A 50 10.15 1.78 0.30
C ASP A 50 9.39 2.40 1.49
N GLU A 51 9.06 3.70 1.43
CA GLU A 51 8.27 4.37 2.46
C GLU A 51 6.86 3.76 2.56
N VAL A 52 6.15 3.67 1.42
CA VAL A 52 4.82 3.06 1.35
C VAL A 52 4.85 1.62 1.87
N PHE A 53 5.89 0.85 1.51
CA PHE A 53 6.05 -0.53 1.98
C PHE A 53 6.18 -0.61 3.50
N ALA A 54 6.99 0.24 4.12
CA ALA A 54 7.15 0.28 5.58
C ALA A 54 5.83 0.63 6.31
N HIS A 55 4.99 1.50 5.73
CA HIS A 55 3.67 1.80 6.28
C HIS A 55 2.72 0.60 6.19
N VAL A 56 2.71 -0.09 5.05
CA VAL A 56 1.93 -1.30 4.84
C VAL A 56 2.35 -2.40 5.84
N GLU A 57 3.64 -2.59 6.06
CA GLU A 57 4.15 -3.56 7.05
C GLU A 57 3.66 -3.25 8.47
N ARG A 58 3.73 -1.99 8.91
CA ARG A 58 3.20 -1.59 10.23
C ARG A 58 1.70 -1.86 10.36
N LEU A 59 0.93 -1.56 9.32
CA LEU A 59 -0.50 -1.83 9.34
C LEU A 59 -0.77 -3.33 9.48
N ILE A 60 -0.10 -4.18 8.70
CA ILE A 60 -0.26 -5.64 8.76
C ILE A 60 0.07 -6.15 10.17
N MET A 61 1.17 -5.67 10.77
CA MET A 61 1.51 -5.98 12.16
C MET A 61 0.43 -5.53 13.15
N SER A 62 -0.17 -4.35 12.94
CA SER A 62 -1.22 -3.82 13.81
C SER A 62 -2.56 -4.57 13.68
N ILE A 63 -2.89 -5.07 12.50
CA ILE A 63 -4.11 -5.87 12.27
C ILE A 63 -3.91 -7.28 12.84
N GLY A 64 -2.67 -7.77 12.93
CA GLY A 64 -2.34 -9.12 13.40
C GLY A 64 -2.81 -10.20 12.42
N ALA A 65 -3.11 -9.81 11.18
CA ALA A 65 -3.53 -10.73 10.12
C ALA A 65 -2.30 -11.21 9.32
N PRO A 66 -2.32 -12.44 8.77
CA PRO A 66 -1.13 -13.06 8.20
C PRO A 66 -0.91 -12.62 6.74
N PHE A 67 -1.11 -11.34 6.44
CA PHE A 67 -0.91 -10.79 5.11
C PHE A 67 0.59 -10.61 4.83
N VAL A 68 0.98 -10.74 3.56
CA VAL A 68 2.35 -10.55 3.10
C VAL A 68 2.37 -9.43 2.06
N PRO A 69 3.01 -8.28 2.34
CA PRO A 69 3.23 -7.25 1.34
C PRO A 69 4.38 -7.66 0.42
N ILE A 70 4.22 -7.46 -0.88
CA ILE A 70 5.18 -7.80 -1.91
C ILE A 70 5.34 -6.59 -2.83
N LYS A 71 6.54 -6.01 -2.84
CA LYS A 71 6.91 -4.95 -3.80
C LYS A 71 7.31 -5.59 -5.13
N HIS A 72 6.68 -5.19 -6.22
CA HIS A 72 6.94 -5.69 -7.57
C HIS A 72 6.64 -4.61 -8.62
N GLU A 73 7.65 -4.21 -9.41
CA GLU A 73 7.51 -3.26 -10.54
C GLU A 73 6.71 -1.98 -10.21
N GLY A 74 7.05 -1.31 -9.09
CA GLY A 74 6.34 -0.10 -8.66
C GLY A 74 4.96 -0.36 -8.05
N VAL A 75 4.57 -1.62 -7.88
CA VAL A 75 3.31 -2.04 -7.26
C VAL A 75 3.56 -2.73 -5.92
N ILE A 76 2.78 -2.43 -4.88
CA ILE A 76 2.81 -3.16 -3.61
C ILE A 76 1.58 -4.05 -3.51
N TYR A 77 1.79 -5.36 -3.66
CA TYR A 77 0.74 -6.37 -3.55
C TYR A 77 0.59 -6.83 -2.11
N ILE A 78 -0.60 -6.75 -1.53
CA ILE A 78 -0.89 -7.34 -0.22
C ILE A 78 -1.59 -8.67 -0.44
N ARG A 79 -0.83 -9.76 -0.31
CA ARG A 79 -1.36 -11.11 -0.49
C ARG A 79 -1.86 -11.70 0.82
N PRO A 80 -2.99 -12.43 0.81
CA PRO A 80 -3.42 -13.21 1.95
C PRO A 80 -2.47 -14.40 2.13
N PRO A 81 -2.38 -14.97 3.34
CA PRO A 81 -1.58 -16.16 3.56
C PRO A 81 -2.10 -17.28 2.66
N LEU A 82 -1.17 -17.98 2.01
CA LEU A 82 -1.49 -19.23 1.33
C LEU A 82 -1.97 -20.22 2.40
N SER A 83 -3.23 -20.66 2.30
CA SER A 83 -3.81 -21.70 3.15
C SER A 83 -3.14 -23.05 2.92
#